data_AF-A0A1H2MED3-F1
#
_entry.id   AF-A0A1H2MED3-F1
#
_cell.length_a   1.000
_cell.length_b   1.000
_cell.length_c   1.000
_cell.angle_alpha   90.00
_cell.angle_beta   90.00
_cell.angle_gamma   90.00
#
_symmetry.space_group_name_H-M   'P 1'
#
loop_
_entity.id
_entity.type
_entity.pdbx_description
1 polymer ?
#
loop_
_entity_poly.entity_id
_entity_poly.type
_entity_poly.pdbx_seq_one_letter_code
_entity_poly.pdbx_strand_id
1 'polypeptide(L)'
;MSTAVDLVNAALLGTDRRPVPAPDGDDPAAWLLAGAGRRRALTLVAAGTASVAPPAPGPALDRPLPSEAARAVLDELLASGSEPLVDLWLREALDAGTGLAPEHWTRVLDSARRASRLDRRRVGAALGPGGLWFARHNPAWSALVRAAEAAVADPGSEPADDRLTPDAARREIAALATGALGPAAARAQGQGVGTRLPLDAYDAVADAGLAAEVPSARAGLSAAEEVLWVRWDLAHAFDPDRVPPERRAVPLAPDHVQTRPHALQERR
;
A
#
# COMPACT_ATOMS: atom_id res chain seq x y z
N MET A 1 28.67 -37.12 20.35
CA MET A 1 28.51 -35.66 20.55
C MET A 1 29.77 -34.99 20.04
N SER A 2 29.62 -33.85 19.36
CA SER A 2 30.63 -33.11 18.57
C SER A 2 30.97 -33.70 17.21
N THR A 3 30.28 -33.21 16.18
CA THR A 3 30.67 -33.39 14.76
C THR A 3 30.28 -32.18 13.91
N ALA A 4 29.18 -31.50 14.25
CA ALA A 4 28.70 -30.34 13.50
C ALA A 4 29.51 -29.04 13.76
N VAL A 5 29.92 -28.79 15.01
CA VAL A 5 30.74 -27.62 15.35
C VAL A 5 32.16 -27.78 14.81
N ASP A 6 32.69 -29.01 14.80
CA ASP A 6 34.02 -29.31 14.27
C ASP A 6 34.10 -29.16 12.74
N LEU A 7 33.02 -29.45 12.00
CA LEU A 7 32.96 -29.27 10.54
C LEU A 7 32.88 -27.79 10.12
N VAL A 8 32.16 -26.95 10.88
CA VAL A 8 32.07 -25.51 10.59
C VAL A 8 33.36 -24.79 11.01
N ASN A 9 33.98 -25.21 12.12
CA ASN A 9 35.29 -24.70 12.53
C ASN A 9 36.40 -25.12 11.55
N ALA A 10 36.35 -26.33 10.98
CA ALA A 10 37.27 -26.76 9.93
C ALA A 10 37.10 -25.98 8.61
N ALA A 11 35.91 -25.45 8.32
CA ALA A 11 35.67 -24.61 7.15
C ALA A 11 36.16 -23.16 7.33
N LEU A 12 36.35 -22.70 8.58
CA LEU A 12 36.76 -21.33 8.92
C LEU A 12 38.25 -21.22 9.30
N LEU A 13 38.86 -22.29 9.82
CA LEU A 13 40.28 -22.35 10.17
C LEU A 13 41.10 -23.00 9.04
N GLY A 14 41.47 -22.18 8.07
CA GLY A 14 42.49 -22.55 7.10
C GLY A 14 41.92 -23.03 5.78
N THR A 15 42.19 -22.26 4.74
CA THR A 15 42.04 -22.58 3.33
C THR A 15 42.96 -23.74 2.92
N ASP A 16 42.80 -24.91 3.52
CA ASP A 16 43.36 -26.16 2.98
C ASP A 16 42.36 -26.68 1.96
N ARG A 17 42.64 -26.42 0.67
CA ARG A 17 41.78 -26.75 -0.48
C ARG A 17 41.77 -28.26 -0.73
N ARG A 18 41.29 -29.03 0.23
CA ARG A 18 41.01 -30.45 -0.02
C ARG A 18 39.82 -30.52 -0.97
N PRO A 19 39.97 -31.19 -2.13
CA PRO A 19 38.87 -31.35 -3.06
C PRO A 19 37.73 -32.06 -2.33
N VAL A 20 36.58 -31.41 -2.28
CA VAL A 20 35.37 -32.03 -1.75
C VAL A 20 34.96 -33.10 -2.75
N PRO A 21 34.76 -34.36 -2.33
CA PRO A 21 34.31 -35.41 -3.22
C PRO A 21 32.89 -35.09 -3.68
N ALA A 22 32.76 -34.67 -4.93
CA ALA A 22 31.51 -34.55 -5.65
C ALA A 22 31.50 -35.59 -6.78
N PRO A 23 30.32 -36.04 -7.23
CA PRO A 23 30.20 -36.88 -8.42
C PRO A 23 30.88 -36.22 -9.64
N ASP A 24 31.43 -37.04 -10.53
CA ASP A 24 32.08 -36.55 -11.75
C ASP A 24 31.10 -35.70 -12.58
N GLY A 25 31.49 -34.45 -12.85
CA GLY A 25 30.70 -33.49 -13.63
C GLY A 25 29.87 -32.49 -12.82
N ASP A 26 29.78 -32.64 -11.49
CA ASP A 26 29.07 -31.69 -10.63
C ASP A 26 30.03 -30.66 -10.02
N ASP A 27 29.56 -29.40 -9.90
CA ASP A 27 30.27 -28.39 -9.09
C ASP A 27 30.23 -28.80 -7.60
N PRO A 28 31.39 -29.02 -6.95
CA PRO A 28 31.44 -29.46 -5.57
C PRO A 28 30.77 -28.50 -4.58
N ALA A 29 30.76 -27.19 -4.87
CA ALA A 29 30.11 -26.20 -4.02
C ALA A 29 28.57 -26.32 -4.11
N ALA A 30 28.03 -26.41 -5.32
CA ALA A 30 26.61 -26.65 -5.55
C ALA A 30 26.12 -27.98 -4.93
N TRP A 31 26.90 -29.05 -5.07
CA TRP A 31 26.56 -30.36 -4.50
C TRP A 31 26.49 -30.34 -2.97
N LEU A 32 27.45 -29.69 -2.30
CA LEU A 32 27.44 -29.53 -0.84
C LEU A 32 26.25 -28.71 -0.36
N LEU A 33 25.93 -27.61 -1.03
CA LEU A 33 24.80 -26.76 -0.68
C LEU A 33 23.47 -27.52 -0.86
N ALA A 34 23.31 -28.29 -1.93
CA ALA A 34 22.14 -29.13 -2.15
C ALA A 34 22.00 -30.22 -1.06
N GLY A 35 23.10 -30.87 -0.69
CA GLY A 35 23.12 -31.88 0.38
C GLY A 35 22.86 -31.30 1.77
N ALA A 36 23.36 -30.09 2.06
CA ALA A 36 23.08 -29.35 3.28
C ALA A 36 21.61 -28.90 3.34
N GLY A 37 21.08 -28.37 2.23
CA GLY A 37 19.67 -27.99 2.10
C GLY A 37 18.72 -29.17 2.30
N ARG A 38 19.01 -30.32 1.67
CA ARG A 38 18.22 -31.55 1.85
C ARG A 38 18.26 -32.04 3.30
N ARG A 39 19.44 -32.05 3.94
CA ARG A 39 19.56 -32.41 5.36
C ARG A 39 18.81 -31.46 6.27
N ARG A 40 18.89 -30.14 6.04
CA ARG A 40 18.14 -29.12 6.78
C ARG A 40 16.63 -29.35 6.64
N ALA A 41 16.15 -29.61 5.42
CA ALA A 41 14.75 -29.92 5.17
C ALA A 41 14.30 -31.20 5.88
N LEU A 42 15.11 -32.27 5.81
CA LEU A 42 14.84 -33.52 6.53
C LEU A 42 14.85 -33.33 8.05
N THR A 43 15.76 -32.52 8.60
CA THR A 43 15.76 -32.18 10.03
C THR A 43 14.52 -31.40 10.43
N LEU A 44 14.04 -30.46 9.60
CA LEU A 44 12.82 -29.71 9.87
C LEU A 44 11.57 -30.61 9.81
N VAL A 45 11.53 -31.58 8.91
CA VAL A 45 10.43 -32.55 8.80
C VAL A 45 10.49 -33.61 9.91
N ALA A 46 11.69 -34.11 10.24
CA ALA A 46 11.90 -35.17 11.23
C ALA A 46 11.91 -34.66 12.69
N ALA A 47 12.13 -33.36 12.92
CA ALA A 47 11.91 -32.70 14.21
C ALA A 47 10.43 -32.64 14.64
N GLY A 48 9.59 -33.39 13.93
CA GLY A 48 8.16 -33.46 14.15
C GLY A 48 7.48 -32.29 13.46
N THR A 49 6.68 -32.62 12.46
CA THR A 49 5.37 -31.97 12.34
C THR A 49 4.61 -32.29 13.63
N ALA A 50 4.95 -31.59 14.72
CA ALA A 50 4.06 -31.51 15.87
C ALA A 50 2.71 -31.19 15.27
N SER A 51 1.71 -32.02 15.56
CA SER A 51 0.33 -31.72 15.22
C SER A 51 0.01 -30.40 15.91
N VAL A 52 0.22 -29.29 15.21
CA VAL A 52 -0.12 -27.97 15.72
C VAL A 52 -1.62 -27.98 15.76
N ALA A 53 -2.18 -28.00 16.97
CA ALA A 53 -3.61 -27.85 17.14
C ALA A 53 -4.04 -26.62 16.36
N PRO A 54 -5.09 -26.71 15.52
CA PRO A 54 -5.56 -25.56 14.76
C PRO A 54 -5.82 -24.41 15.74
N PRO A 55 -5.45 -23.17 15.38
CA PRO A 55 -5.72 -22.05 16.26
C PRO A 55 -7.23 -21.95 16.48
N ALA A 56 -7.62 -21.43 17.65
CA ALA A 56 -9.03 -21.17 17.94
C ALA A 56 -9.65 -20.33 16.81
N PRO A 57 -10.90 -20.58 16.39
CA PRO A 57 -11.49 -19.83 15.30
C PRO A 57 -11.44 -18.32 15.56
N GLY A 58 -11.13 -17.55 14.52
CA GLY A 58 -11.09 -16.10 14.61
C GLY A 58 -12.47 -15.48 14.82
N PRO A 59 -12.53 -14.22 15.27
CA PRO A 59 -13.77 -13.45 15.31
C PRO A 59 -14.42 -13.35 13.92
N ALA A 60 -15.75 -13.23 13.90
CA ALA A 60 -16.47 -12.87 12.68
C ALA A 60 -16.07 -11.47 12.20
N LEU A 61 -16.32 -11.19 10.92
CA LEU A 61 -16.18 -9.84 10.38
C LEU A 61 -17.19 -8.92 11.08
N ASP A 62 -16.72 -7.75 11.50
CA ASP A 62 -17.50 -6.74 12.21
C ASP A 62 -18.03 -5.63 11.28
N ARG A 63 -17.60 -5.63 10.02
CA ARG A 63 -18.00 -4.66 8.98
C ARG A 63 -18.47 -5.37 7.71
N PRO A 64 -19.40 -4.75 6.96
CA PRO A 64 -19.76 -5.23 5.63
C PRO A 64 -18.54 -5.22 4.70
N LEU A 65 -18.56 -6.13 3.73
CA LEU A 65 -17.56 -6.19 2.68
C LEU A 65 -17.74 -5.00 1.72
N PRO A 66 -16.63 -4.45 1.19
CA PRO A 66 -16.68 -3.44 0.15
C PRO A 66 -17.25 -4.03 -1.15
N SER A 67 -17.82 -3.17 -1.99
CA SER A 67 -18.35 -3.55 -3.31
C SER A 67 -17.26 -4.21 -4.18
N GLU A 68 -17.65 -4.96 -5.21
CA GLU A 68 -16.69 -5.53 -6.17
C GLU A 68 -15.88 -4.45 -6.88
N ALA A 69 -16.52 -3.33 -7.26
CA ALA A 69 -15.84 -2.19 -7.85
C ALA A 69 -14.78 -1.60 -6.90
N ALA A 70 -15.12 -1.40 -5.63
CA ALA A 70 -14.16 -0.87 -4.64
C ALA A 70 -12.98 -1.83 -4.42
N ARG A 71 -13.23 -3.15 -4.43
CA ARG A 71 -12.17 -4.17 -4.35
C ARG A 71 -11.25 -4.15 -5.56
N ALA A 72 -11.80 -4.04 -6.78
CA ALA A 72 -11.01 -3.95 -8.00
C ALA A 72 -10.08 -2.71 -7.98
N VAL A 73 -10.59 -1.57 -7.51
CA VAL A 73 -9.74 -0.38 -7.35
C VAL A 73 -8.62 -0.63 -6.33
N LEU A 74 -8.89 -1.26 -5.18
CA LEU A 74 -7.83 -1.60 -4.22
C LEU A 74 -6.74 -2.49 -4.84
N ASP A 75 -7.13 -3.46 -5.67
CA ASP A 75 -6.18 -4.35 -6.36
C ASP A 75 -5.23 -3.58 -7.28
N GLU A 76 -5.77 -2.64 -8.06
CA GLU A 76 -5.00 -1.74 -8.92
C GLU A 76 -4.07 -0.84 -8.10
N LEU A 77 -4.56 -0.25 -7.01
CA LEU A 77 -3.77 0.60 -6.13
C LEU A 77 -2.62 -0.17 -5.47
N LEU A 78 -2.87 -1.39 -5.00
CA LEU A 78 -1.84 -2.27 -4.45
C LEU A 78 -0.83 -2.71 -5.50
N ALA A 79 -1.26 -2.91 -6.76
CA ALA A 79 -0.36 -3.23 -7.87
C ALA A 79 0.53 -2.02 -8.25
N SER A 80 -0.01 -0.80 -8.16
CA SER A 80 0.75 0.42 -8.42
C SER A 80 1.81 0.73 -7.35
N GLY A 81 1.66 0.18 -6.13
CA GLY A 81 2.53 0.47 -4.99
C GLY A 81 2.35 1.86 -4.38
N SER A 82 1.27 2.59 -4.74
CA SER A 82 1.03 3.94 -4.25
C SER A 82 0.48 3.96 -2.83
N GLU A 83 1.36 4.07 -1.83
CA GLU A 83 0.97 4.15 -0.40
C GLU A 83 -0.09 5.22 -0.11
N PRO A 84 0.01 6.47 -0.64
CA PRO A 84 -0.99 7.51 -0.37
C PRO A 84 -2.37 7.17 -0.92
N LEU A 85 -2.45 6.45 -2.06
CA LEU A 85 -3.73 6.06 -2.65
C LEU A 85 -4.35 4.86 -1.91
N VAL A 86 -3.54 3.93 -1.42
CA VAL A 86 -4.03 2.85 -0.55
C VAL A 86 -4.57 3.42 0.76
N ASP A 87 -3.86 4.36 1.37
CA ASP A 87 -4.30 5.03 2.59
C ASP A 87 -5.62 5.81 2.38
N LEU A 88 -5.73 6.48 1.24
CA LEU A 88 -6.95 7.12 0.78
C LEU A 88 -8.11 6.12 0.60
N TRP A 89 -7.88 4.99 -0.06
CA TRP A 89 -8.89 3.94 -0.21
C TRP A 89 -9.40 3.45 1.14
N LEU A 90 -8.48 3.21 2.09
CA LEU A 90 -8.84 2.77 3.45
C LEU A 90 -9.71 3.79 4.17
N ARG A 91 -9.46 5.09 3.94
CA ARG A 91 -10.26 6.17 4.54
C ARG A 91 -11.68 6.18 3.99
N GLU A 92 -11.82 6.15 2.66
CA GLU A 92 -13.14 6.14 2.02
C GLU A 92 -13.92 4.85 2.35
N ALA A 93 -13.24 3.70 2.49
CA ALA A 93 -13.87 2.46 2.93
C ALA A 93 -14.46 2.57 4.34
N LEU A 94 -13.72 3.17 5.27
CA LEU A 94 -14.16 3.38 6.66
C LEU A 94 -15.31 4.39 6.75
N ASP A 95 -15.27 5.45 5.96
CA ASP A 95 -16.35 6.44 5.88
C ASP A 95 -17.63 5.84 5.33
N ALA A 96 -17.52 4.92 4.37
CA ALA A 96 -18.63 4.12 3.87
C ALA A 96 -19.09 3.02 4.85
N GLY A 97 -18.47 2.91 6.03
CA GLY A 97 -18.79 1.90 7.04
C GLY A 97 -18.35 0.47 6.67
N THR A 98 -17.53 0.31 5.64
CA THR A 98 -17.03 -1.00 5.17
C THR A 98 -15.66 -1.34 5.75
N GLY A 99 -15.28 -2.61 5.67
CA GLY A 99 -13.96 -3.10 6.08
C GLY A 99 -13.10 -3.57 4.92
N LEU A 100 -11.99 -4.23 5.23
CA LEU A 100 -11.17 -4.95 4.26
C LEU A 100 -11.69 -6.37 4.07
N ALA A 101 -11.90 -6.74 2.80
CA ALA A 101 -12.21 -8.13 2.47
C ALA A 101 -11.01 -9.06 2.73
N PRO A 102 -11.23 -10.30 3.24
CA PRO A 102 -10.16 -11.21 3.64
C PRO A 102 -9.09 -11.49 2.58
N GLU A 103 -9.50 -11.53 1.30
CA GLU A 103 -8.59 -11.73 0.17
C GLU A 103 -7.51 -10.64 0.04
N HIS A 104 -7.72 -9.45 0.61
CA HIS A 104 -6.78 -8.32 0.57
C HIS A 104 -5.89 -8.21 1.82
N TRP A 105 -6.19 -8.93 2.91
CA TRP A 105 -5.50 -8.75 4.21
C TRP A 105 -3.98 -8.87 4.08
N THR A 106 -3.49 -9.97 3.48
CA THR A 106 -2.04 -10.21 3.33
C THR A 106 -1.36 -9.08 2.55
N ARG A 107 -1.92 -8.66 1.40
CA ARG A 107 -1.31 -7.63 0.55
C ARG A 107 -1.28 -6.27 1.25
N VAL A 108 -2.36 -5.89 1.94
CA VAL A 108 -2.42 -4.63 2.70
C VAL A 108 -1.46 -4.67 3.89
N LEU A 109 -1.40 -5.77 4.64
CA LEU A 109 -0.47 -5.92 5.77
C LEU A 109 1.00 -5.86 5.32
N ASP A 110 1.35 -6.50 4.20
CA ASP A 110 2.70 -6.45 3.63
C ASP A 110 3.06 -5.07 3.06
N SER A 111 2.07 -4.36 2.50
CA SER A 111 2.24 -2.96 2.11
C SER A 111 2.49 -2.09 3.34
N ALA A 112 1.59 -2.13 4.34
CA ALA A 112 1.66 -1.32 5.55
C ALA A 112 2.88 -1.62 6.44
N ARG A 113 3.44 -2.85 6.37
CA ARG A 113 4.71 -3.20 7.02
C ARG A 113 5.90 -2.45 6.42
N ARG A 114 5.91 -2.27 5.09
CA ARG A 114 7.00 -1.62 4.35
C ARG A 114 6.82 -0.12 4.27
N ALA A 115 5.57 0.33 4.25
CA ALA A 115 5.17 1.71 4.13
C ALA A 115 5.47 2.50 5.39
N SER A 116 6.00 3.70 5.21
CA SER A 116 6.18 4.66 6.30
C SER A 116 5.03 5.66 6.39
N ARG A 117 4.26 5.84 5.31
CA ARG A 117 3.21 6.87 5.20
C ARG A 117 1.79 6.36 5.43
N LEU A 118 1.60 5.05 5.43
CA LEU A 118 0.29 4.44 5.57
C LEU A 118 -0.14 4.45 7.05
N ASP A 119 -1.31 5.00 7.36
CA ASP A 119 -1.78 5.10 8.74
C ASP A 119 -2.13 3.71 9.30
N ARG A 120 -1.31 3.25 10.25
CA ARG A 120 -1.49 1.93 10.91
C ARG A 120 -2.79 1.86 11.70
N ARG A 121 -3.29 2.99 12.22
CA ARG A 121 -4.59 3.05 12.91
C ARG A 121 -5.71 2.74 11.94
N ARG A 122 -5.65 3.36 10.76
CA ARG A 122 -6.60 3.15 9.66
C ARG A 122 -6.58 1.72 9.13
N VAL A 123 -5.40 1.12 8.98
CA VAL A 123 -5.28 -0.32 8.65
C VAL A 123 -5.95 -1.19 9.71
N GLY A 124 -5.65 -0.94 10.98
CA GLY A 124 -6.26 -1.68 12.09
C GLY A 124 -7.78 -1.59 12.10
N ALA A 125 -8.31 -0.38 11.93
CA ALA A 125 -9.74 -0.13 11.86
C ALA A 125 -10.41 -0.83 10.66
N ALA A 126 -9.76 -0.83 9.49
CA ALA A 126 -10.30 -1.46 8.29
C ALA A 126 -10.23 -3.00 8.34
N LEU A 127 -9.20 -3.56 9.00
CA LEU A 127 -9.09 -5.00 9.23
C LEU A 127 -10.13 -5.53 10.22
N GLY A 128 -10.48 -4.72 11.22
CA GLY A 128 -11.33 -5.12 12.33
C GLY A 128 -10.72 -6.25 13.19
N PRO A 129 -11.48 -6.80 14.16
CA PRO A 129 -11.02 -7.87 15.04
C PRO A 129 -10.61 -9.14 14.29
N GLY A 130 -11.32 -9.50 13.22
CA GLY A 130 -11.03 -10.69 12.40
C GLY A 130 -9.70 -10.58 11.67
N GLY A 131 -9.45 -9.46 10.98
CA GLY A 131 -8.18 -9.22 10.29
C GLY A 131 -7.00 -9.04 11.25
N LEU A 132 -7.20 -8.41 12.42
CA LEU A 132 -6.17 -8.34 13.46
C LEU A 132 -5.86 -9.71 14.07
N TRP A 133 -6.89 -10.54 14.32
CA TRP A 133 -6.69 -11.91 14.76
C TRP A 133 -5.85 -12.71 13.75
N PHE A 134 -6.15 -12.59 12.46
CA PHE A 134 -5.33 -13.19 11.39
C PHE A 134 -3.89 -12.67 11.45
N ALA A 135 -3.71 -11.36 11.58
CA ALA A 135 -2.39 -10.73 11.56
C ALA A 135 -1.50 -11.15 12.75
N ARG A 136 -2.08 -11.44 13.93
CA ARG A 136 -1.34 -11.90 15.12
C ARG A 136 -0.56 -13.19 14.91
N HIS A 137 -0.98 -14.03 13.96
CA HIS A 137 -0.35 -15.32 13.70
C HIS A 137 0.94 -15.21 12.88
N ASN A 138 1.27 -14.01 12.38
CA ASN A 138 2.48 -13.75 11.60
C ASN A 138 3.42 -12.77 12.34
N PRO A 139 4.60 -13.24 12.82
CA PRO A 139 5.56 -12.40 13.52
C PRO A 139 6.01 -11.15 12.74
N ALA A 140 6.01 -11.21 11.40
CA ALA A 140 6.41 -10.11 10.54
C ALA A 140 5.49 -8.88 10.67
N TRP A 141 4.23 -9.06 11.10
CA TRP A 141 3.26 -7.98 11.26
C TRP A 141 3.07 -7.54 12.72
N SER A 142 3.83 -8.13 13.67
CA SER A 142 3.63 -7.90 15.11
C SER A 142 3.72 -6.44 15.53
N ALA A 143 4.61 -5.65 14.92
CA ALA A 143 4.72 -4.22 15.20
C ALA A 143 3.49 -3.43 14.73
N LEU A 144 2.91 -3.82 13.60
CA LEU A 144 1.70 -3.20 13.06
C LEU A 144 0.47 -3.57 13.89
N VAL A 145 0.34 -4.83 14.29
CA VAL A 145 -0.73 -5.31 15.18
C VAL A 145 -0.71 -4.53 16.50
N ARG A 146 0.46 -4.40 17.16
CA ARG A 146 0.58 -3.62 18.39
C ARG A 146 0.20 -2.16 18.21
N ALA A 147 0.58 -1.54 17.08
CA ALA A 147 0.22 -0.16 16.78
C ALA A 147 -1.29 0.01 16.57
N ALA A 148 -1.94 -0.92 15.88
CA ALA A 148 -3.38 -0.93 15.68
C ALA A 148 -4.15 -1.15 16.99
N GLU A 149 -3.73 -2.11 17.82
CA GLU A 149 -4.35 -2.39 19.11
C GLU A 149 -4.21 -1.22 20.09
N ALA A 150 -3.03 -0.58 20.12
CA ALA A 150 -2.81 0.63 20.93
C ALA A 150 -3.74 1.77 20.52
N ALA A 151 -4.06 1.90 19.23
CA ALA A 151 -4.99 2.90 18.74
C ALA A 151 -6.45 2.62 19.16
N VAL A 152 -6.85 1.34 19.20
CA VAL A 152 -8.18 0.95 19.68
C VAL A 152 -8.32 1.18 21.20
N ALA A 153 -7.24 0.97 21.96
CA ALA A 153 -7.24 1.15 23.41
C ALA A 153 -7.33 2.63 23.84
N ASP A 154 -7.00 3.57 22.94
CA ASP A 154 -7.14 5.01 23.16
C ASP A 154 -8.29 5.56 22.30
N PRO A 155 -9.54 5.50 22.77
CA PRO A 155 -10.70 5.95 21.99
C PRO A 155 -10.70 7.46 21.68
N GLY A 156 -9.86 8.26 22.36
CA GLY A 156 -9.63 9.67 21.98
C GLY A 156 -8.68 9.85 20.79
N SER A 157 -8.08 8.76 20.33
CA SER A 157 -7.09 8.69 19.25
C SER A 157 -7.73 8.18 17.95
N GLU A 158 -8.89 8.72 17.56
CA GLU A 158 -9.42 8.49 16.20
C GLU A 158 -8.30 8.72 15.15
N PRO A 159 -8.26 7.95 14.05
CA PRO A 159 -7.33 8.23 12.97
C PRO A 159 -7.55 9.68 12.54
N ALA A 160 -6.49 10.50 12.59
CA ALA A 160 -6.62 11.91 12.34
C ALA A 160 -7.30 12.12 10.98
N ASP A 161 -8.44 12.80 10.97
CA ASP A 161 -9.02 13.27 9.71
C ASP A 161 -8.07 14.35 9.17
N ASP A 162 -7.25 13.94 8.21
CA ASP A 162 -6.24 14.78 7.58
C ASP A 162 -6.84 15.63 6.44
N ARG A 163 -8.18 15.60 6.28
CA ARG A 163 -8.88 16.45 5.34
C ARG A 163 -8.70 17.92 5.69
N LEU A 164 -8.47 18.70 4.64
CA LEU A 164 -8.38 20.15 4.77
C LEU A 164 -9.77 20.73 4.98
N THR A 165 -9.89 21.64 5.95
CA THR A 165 -11.06 22.52 6.03
C THR A 165 -11.15 23.35 4.75
N PRO A 166 -12.35 23.87 4.37
CA PRO A 166 -12.49 24.70 3.17
C PRO A 166 -11.50 25.88 3.10
N ASP A 167 -11.22 26.51 4.24
CA ASP A 167 -10.23 27.59 4.31
C ASP A 167 -8.79 27.11 4.11
N ALA A 168 -8.43 25.97 4.69
CA ALA A 168 -7.11 25.37 4.49
C ALA A 168 -6.92 24.88 3.05
N ALA A 169 -7.96 24.30 2.46
CA ALA A 169 -8.01 23.90 1.05
C ALA A 169 -7.76 25.10 0.12
N ARG A 170 -8.49 26.22 0.33
CA ARG A 170 -8.28 27.45 -0.43
C ARG A 170 -6.84 27.96 -0.34
N ARG A 171 -6.22 27.94 0.85
CA ARG A 171 -4.83 28.35 1.04
C ARG A 171 -3.83 27.44 0.32
N GLU A 172 -4.03 26.13 0.38
CA GLU A 172 -3.15 25.15 -0.27
C GLU A 172 -3.25 25.23 -1.80
N ILE A 173 -4.46 25.42 -2.35
CA ILE A 173 -4.68 25.66 -3.79
C ILE A 173 -3.97 26.96 -4.22
N ALA A 174 -4.14 28.04 -3.45
CA ALA A 174 -3.45 29.30 -3.72
C ALA A 174 -1.92 29.14 -3.65
N ALA A 175 -1.40 28.36 -2.70
CA ALA A 175 0.03 28.08 -2.58
C ALA A 175 0.56 27.31 -3.81
N LEU A 176 -0.15 26.28 -4.28
CA LEU A 176 0.18 25.58 -5.53
C LEU A 176 0.19 26.53 -6.73
N ALA A 177 -0.79 27.44 -6.80
CA ALA A 177 -0.94 28.40 -7.89
C ALA A 177 0.24 29.41 -7.97
N THR A 178 0.98 29.65 -6.88
CA THR A 178 2.17 30.52 -6.91
C THR A 178 3.32 29.95 -7.76
N GLY A 179 3.37 28.63 -7.96
CA GLY A 179 4.43 27.98 -8.73
C GLY A 179 5.83 28.09 -8.11
N ALA A 180 5.94 28.37 -6.81
CA ALA A 180 7.22 28.60 -6.11
C ALA A 180 8.17 27.38 -6.11
N LEU A 181 7.65 26.17 -6.35
CA LEU A 181 8.42 24.94 -6.44
C LEU A 181 8.80 24.60 -7.89
N GLY A 182 9.88 23.82 -8.07
CA GLY A 182 10.16 23.19 -9.36
C GLY A 182 9.08 22.16 -9.76
N PRO A 183 8.91 21.83 -11.06
CA PRO A 183 7.79 21.02 -11.55
C PRO A 183 7.58 19.67 -10.85
N ALA A 184 8.67 18.92 -10.57
CA ALA A 184 8.58 17.63 -9.89
C ALA A 184 8.11 17.77 -8.42
N ALA A 185 8.63 18.77 -7.72
CA ALA A 185 8.23 19.07 -6.35
C ALA A 185 6.80 19.62 -6.28
N ALA A 186 6.40 20.46 -7.23
CA ALA A 186 5.03 20.93 -7.37
C ALA A 186 4.06 19.78 -7.63
N ARG A 187 4.41 18.82 -8.51
CA ARG A 187 3.61 17.61 -8.74
C ARG A 187 3.44 16.78 -7.47
N ALA A 188 4.53 16.55 -6.73
CA ALA A 188 4.48 15.81 -5.47
C ALA A 188 3.65 16.53 -4.39
N GLN A 189 3.76 17.87 -4.28
CA GLN A 189 2.92 18.67 -3.40
C GLN A 189 1.45 18.58 -3.84
N GLY A 190 1.17 18.70 -5.13
CA GLY A 190 -0.16 18.57 -5.71
C GLY A 190 -0.82 17.24 -5.37
N GLN A 191 -0.09 16.13 -5.49
CA GLN A 191 -0.58 14.81 -5.08
C GLN A 191 -0.93 14.77 -3.58
N GLY A 192 -0.05 15.28 -2.71
CA GLY A 192 -0.29 15.32 -1.27
C GLY A 192 -1.39 16.30 -0.83
N VAL A 193 -1.65 17.37 -1.60
CA VAL A 193 -2.80 18.25 -1.38
C VAL A 193 -4.08 17.56 -1.85
N GLY A 194 -4.08 16.94 -3.04
CA GLY A 194 -5.25 16.26 -3.61
C GLY A 194 -5.79 15.12 -2.72
N THR A 195 -4.93 14.40 -2.00
CA THR A 195 -5.39 13.36 -1.05
C THR A 195 -6.13 13.94 0.16
N ARG A 196 -5.94 15.23 0.47
CA ARG A 196 -6.51 15.91 1.63
C ARG A 196 -7.64 16.89 1.31
N LEU A 197 -7.78 17.33 0.06
CA LEU A 197 -8.83 18.29 -0.32
C LEU A 197 -10.24 17.72 -0.10
N PRO A 198 -11.26 18.51 0.24
CA PRO A 198 -12.63 18.02 0.18
C PRO A 198 -13.06 17.86 -1.29
N LEU A 199 -14.00 16.95 -1.59
CA LEU A 199 -14.38 16.63 -2.97
C LEU A 199 -15.06 17.80 -3.71
N ASP A 200 -15.71 18.70 -2.96
CA ASP A 200 -16.30 19.94 -3.43
C ASP A 200 -15.25 21.01 -3.81
N ALA A 201 -13.97 20.80 -3.49
CA ALA A 201 -12.89 21.68 -3.94
C ALA A 201 -12.49 21.46 -5.42
N TYR A 202 -13.12 20.51 -6.12
CA TYR A 202 -12.81 20.20 -7.52
C TYR A 202 -12.83 21.44 -8.42
N ASP A 203 -13.94 22.19 -8.41
CA ASP A 203 -14.08 23.38 -9.26
C ASP A 203 -13.01 24.42 -8.96
N ALA A 204 -12.65 24.62 -7.69
CA ALA A 204 -11.61 25.56 -7.29
C ALA A 204 -10.22 25.14 -7.79
N VAL A 205 -9.89 23.84 -7.78
CA VAL A 205 -8.64 23.33 -8.35
C VAL A 205 -8.63 23.48 -9.87
N ALA A 206 -9.74 23.14 -10.53
CA ALA A 206 -9.86 23.24 -11.99
C ALA A 206 -9.75 24.69 -12.46
N ASP A 207 -10.44 25.62 -11.80
CA ASP A 207 -10.37 27.07 -12.09
C ASP A 207 -8.95 27.61 -11.90
N ALA A 208 -8.29 27.24 -10.78
CA ALA A 208 -6.91 27.63 -10.53
C ALA A 208 -5.96 27.05 -11.59
N GLY A 209 -6.19 25.79 -12.02
CA GLY A 209 -5.40 25.13 -13.05
C GLY A 209 -5.50 25.82 -14.41
N LEU A 210 -6.70 26.27 -14.78
CA LEU A 210 -6.93 27.03 -16.02
C LEU A 210 -6.31 28.43 -15.98
N ALA A 211 -6.30 29.07 -14.81
CA ALA A 211 -5.71 30.40 -14.62
C ALA A 211 -4.17 30.39 -14.46
N ALA A 212 -3.56 29.22 -14.21
CA ALA A 212 -2.15 29.12 -13.91
C ALA A 212 -1.25 29.32 -15.16
N GLU A 213 -0.53 30.44 -15.22
CA GLU A 213 0.42 30.72 -16.30
C GLU A 213 1.74 29.94 -16.13
N VAL A 214 2.18 29.76 -14.87
CA VAL A 214 3.46 29.14 -14.53
C VAL A 214 3.42 27.61 -14.73
N PRO A 215 4.38 27.00 -15.47
CA PRO A 215 4.38 25.55 -15.73
C PRO A 215 4.40 24.68 -14.47
N SER A 216 5.14 25.08 -13.43
CA SER A 216 5.18 24.35 -12.16
C SER A 216 3.84 24.41 -11.41
N ALA A 217 3.18 25.57 -11.39
CA ALA A 217 1.84 25.71 -10.83
C ALA A 217 0.84 24.80 -11.54
N ARG A 218 0.84 24.78 -12.88
CA ARG A 218 0.03 23.86 -13.69
C ARG A 218 0.30 22.40 -13.34
N ALA A 219 1.58 22.01 -13.21
CA ALA A 219 1.95 20.64 -12.86
C ALA A 219 1.43 20.21 -11.48
N GLY A 220 1.48 21.11 -10.48
CA GLY A 220 0.96 20.84 -9.14
C GLY A 220 -0.57 20.78 -9.10
N LEU A 221 -1.25 21.75 -9.71
CA LEU A 221 -2.73 21.80 -9.76
C LEU A 221 -3.30 20.63 -10.55
N SER A 222 -2.71 20.28 -11.70
CA SER A 222 -3.11 19.10 -12.48
C SER A 222 -2.94 17.80 -11.69
N ALA A 223 -1.87 17.67 -10.89
CA ALA A 223 -1.69 16.49 -10.06
C ALA A 223 -2.69 16.42 -8.89
N ALA A 224 -3.06 17.56 -8.31
CA ALA A 224 -4.13 17.62 -7.31
C ALA A 224 -5.49 17.25 -7.92
N GLU A 225 -5.77 17.73 -9.14
CA GLU A 225 -6.98 17.39 -9.89
C GLU A 225 -7.03 15.88 -10.23
N GLU A 226 -5.93 15.29 -10.69
CA GLU A 226 -5.81 13.85 -10.95
C GLU A 226 -6.16 13.02 -9.71
N VAL A 227 -5.67 13.42 -8.53
CA VAL A 227 -6.00 12.71 -7.28
C VAL A 227 -7.46 12.93 -6.88
N LEU A 228 -8.02 14.13 -7.07
CA LEU A 228 -9.45 14.37 -6.82
C LEU A 228 -10.35 13.51 -7.71
N TRP A 229 -9.95 13.29 -8.96
CA TRP A 229 -10.65 12.36 -9.86
C TRP A 229 -10.64 10.93 -9.36
N VAL A 230 -9.46 10.42 -8.97
CA VAL A 230 -9.35 9.08 -8.36
C VAL A 230 -10.25 8.98 -7.12
N ARG A 231 -10.38 10.07 -6.35
CA ARG A 231 -11.27 10.09 -5.18
C ARG A 231 -12.74 10.11 -5.52
N TRP A 232 -13.14 10.77 -6.60
CA TRP A 232 -14.49 10.68 -7.12
C TRP A 232 -14.81 9.26 -7.58
N ASP A 233 -13.90 8.62 -8.31
CA ASP A 233 -14.06 7.22 -8.73
C ASP A 233 -14.16 6.27 -7.53
N LEU A 234 -13.32 6.48 -6.51
CA LEU A 234 -13.39 5.73 -5.24
C LEU A 234 -14.72 5.95 -4.53
N ALA A 235 -15.11 7.20 -4.34
CA ALA A 235 -16.35 7.54 -3.64
C ALA A 235 -17.57 6.95 -4.37
N HIS A 236 -17.56 6.98 -5.72
CA HIS A 236 -18.58 6.33 -6.54
C HIS A 236 -18.57 4.80 -6.42
N ALA A 237 -17.39 4.18 -6.28
CA ALA A 237 -17.27 2.73 -6.07
C ALA A 237 -17.86 2.28 -4.72
N PHE A 238 -17.86 3.14 -3.71
CA PHE A 238 -18.49 2.90 -2.41
C PHE A 238 -19.96 3.36 -2.36
N ASP A 239 -20.31 4.40 -3.10
CA ASP A 239 -21.64 5.01 -3.17
C ASP A 239 -21.99 5.34 -4.63
N PRO A 240 -22.66 4.43 -5.36
CA PRO A 240 -23.01 4.63 -6.76
C PRO A 240 -23.96 5.81 -7.03
N ASP A 241 -24.70 6.27 -6.01
CA ASP A 241 -25.58 7.43 -6.15
C ASP A 241 -24.79 8.76 -6.15
N ARG A 242 -23.51 8.69 -5.79
CA ARG A 242 -22.61 9.83 -5.81
C ARG A 242 -22.15 10.12 -7.24
N VAL A 243 -22.70 11.18 -7.82
CA VAL A 243 -22.43 11.60 -9.21
C VAL A 243 -21.15 12.44 -9.27
N PRO A 244 -20.14 12.04 -10.07
CA PRO A 244 -18.94 12.86 -10.26
C PRO A 244 -19.27 14.16 -11.01
N PRO A 245 -18.55 15.26 -10.74
CA PRO A 245 -18.70 16.50 -11.52
C PRO A 245 -18.32 16.26 -12.98
N GLU A 246 -18.79 17.11 -13.90
CA GLU A 246 -18.33 17.01 -15.29
C GLU A 246 -16.84 17.37 -15.39
N ARG A 247 -16.06 16.49 -16.03
CA ARG A 247 -14.63 16.75 -16.26
C ARG A 247 -14.48 17.90 -17.23
N ARG A 248 -13.98 19.03 -16.74
CA ARG A 248 -13.67 20.17 -17.59
C ARG A 248 -12.51 19.77 -18.51
N ALA A 249 -12.74 19.83 -19.81
CA ALA A 249 -11.70 19.58 -20.79
C ALA A 249 -10.63 20.65 -20.63
N VAL A 250 -9.48 20.30 -20.05
CA VAL A 250 -8.29 21.15 -20.13
C VAL A 250 -7.90 21.20 -21.61
N PRO A 251 -7.83 22.39 -22.23
CA PRO A 251 -7.32 22.50 -23.58
C PRO A 251 -5.90 21.96 -23.56
N LEU A 252 -5.70 20.77 -24.13
CA LEU A 252 -4.36 20.19 -24.27
C LEU A 252 -3.57 21.20 -25.11
N ALA A 253 -2.51 21.75 -24.51
CA ALA A 253 -1.57 22.57 -25.27
C ALA A 253 -1.11 21.74 -26.48
N PRO A 254 -1.16 22.28 -27.71
CA PRO A 254 -1.05 21.49 -28.95
C PRO A 254 0.30 20.77 -29.17
N ASP A 255 1.27 20.85 -28.27
CA ASP A 255 2.65 20.40 -28.53
C ASP A 255 3.08 19.10 -27.84
N HIS A 256 2.21 18.41 -27.10
CA HIS A 256 2.56 17.12 -26.51
C HIS A 256 1.53 16.05 -26.86
N VAL A 257 1.67 15.51 -28.08
CA VAL A 257 1.24 14.15 -28.41
C VAL A 257 2.06 13.18 -27.55
N GLN A 258 1.65 13.03 -26.28
CA GLN A 258 2.10 11.92 -25.45
C GLN A 258 1.33 10.67 -25.89
N THR A 259 2.07 9.71 -26.43
CA THR A 259 1.68 8.31 -26.55
C THR A 259 1.26 7.79 -25.16
N ARG A 260 -0.03 7.89 -24.83
CA ARG A 260 -0.59 7.16 -23.69
C ARG A 260 -0.55 5.66 -24.02
N PRO A 261 -0.05 4.80 -23.12
CA PRO A 261 -0.23 3.36 -23.25
C PRO A 261 -1.71 3.02 -23.11
N HIS A 262 -2.21 2.31 -24.10
CA HIS A 262 -3.60 2.01 -24.40
C HIS A 262 -4.16 0.91 -23.48
N ALA A 263 -4.14 1.10 -22.16
CA ALA A 263 -4.63 0.11 -21.21
C ALA A 263 -5.59 0.76 -20.21
N LEU A 264 -6.86 0.92 -20.60
CA LEU A 264 -8.04 1.02 -19.70
C LEU A 264 -9.39 1.33 -20.39
N GLN A 265 -9.48 1.37 -21.73
CA GLN A 265 -10.71 1.84 -22.40
C GLN A 265 -11.66 0.78 -23.00
N GLU A 266 -11.44 -0.52 -22.80
CA GLU A 266 -12.36 -1.53 -23.34
C GLU A 266 -12.74 -2.58 -22.30
N ARG A 267 -13.67 -2.25 -21.39
CA ARG A 267 -14.65 -3.19 -20.79
C ARG A 267 -15.90 -2.43 -20.36
N ARG A 268 -16.86 -2.31 -21.27
CA ARG A 268 -18.30 -2.17 -21.00
C ARG A 268 -19.01 -3.29 -21.74
#